data_AF-A0A661QTZ6-F1
#
_entry.id   AF-A0A661QTZ6-F1
#
_cell.length_a   1.000
_cell.length_b   1.000
_cell.length_c   1.000
_cell.angle_alpha   90.00
_cell.angle_beta   90.00
_cell.angle_gamma   90.00
#
_symmetry.space_group_name_H-M   'P 1'
#
loop_
_entity.id
_entity.type
_entity.pdbx_description
1 polymer ?
#
loop_
_entity_poly.entity_id
_entity_poly.type
_entity_poly.pdbx_seq_one_letter_code
_entity_poly.pdbx_strand_id
1 'polypeptide(L)'
;MEEVAGCDKAFAELQEKYAAVAQKPFGLTSKLQAPLDPISNHLEAVPYQYPLHFDNKDSKTVLVTCSCTWTISYHSECSLVRLKAMLKGEEPKDAHDMKQAIINHLAMVIFLDRFPALAQLLEDLRYSVEVRNLEDLGGLPVVTVSAPLETFLPPDDFIMQVTQLSGIPAFQEIISPEAIDNMPDPLRESLKQLI
;
A
#
# COMPACT_ATOMS: atom_id res chain seq x y z
N MET A 1 24.11 -20.16 14.61
CA MET A 1 22.78 -19.68 14.22
C MET A 1 21.83 -20.78 14.61
N GLU A 2 20.93 -20.54 15.56
CA GLU A 2 19.86 -21.49 15.88
C GLU A 2 18.97 -21.62 14.64
N GLU A 3 18.72 -22.84 14.21
CA GLU A 3 17.87 -23.13 13.06
C GLU A 3 16.42 -22.82 13.48
N VAL A 4 15.86 -21.73 12.95
CA VAL A 4 14.51 -21.30 13.29
C VAL A 4 13.53 -22.26 12.59
N ALA A 5 12.77 -23.00 13.38
CA ALA A 5 11.79 -23.95 12.86
C ALA A 5 10.86 -23.29 11.81
N GLY A 6 10.79 -23.90 10.63
CA GLY A 6 9.96 -23.42 9.51
C GLY A 6 10.58 -22.32 8.65
N CYS A 7 11.86 -21.99 8.84
CA CYS A 7 12.57 -20.99 8.02
C CYS A 7 12.53 -21.34 6.53
N ASP A 8 12.72 -22.61 6.16
CA ASP A 8 12.72 -23.06 4.76
C ASP A 8 11.37 -22.85 4.09
N LYS A 9 10.28 -23.16 4.80
CA LYS A 9 8.91 -22.96 4.29
C LYS A 9 8.62 -21.47 4.12
N ALA A 10 9.05 -20.64 5.06
CA ALA A 10 8.88 -19.19 4.98
C ALA A 10 9.69 -18.56 3.84
N PHE A 11 10.93 -19.01 3.65
CA PHE A 11 11.76 -18.55 2.56
C PHE A 11 11.19 -18.99 1.20
N ALA A 12 10.69 -20.23 1.09
CA ALA A 12 10.05 -20.73 -0.14
C ALA A 12 8.82 -19.90 -0.52
N GLU A 13 7.95 -19.59 0.44
CA GLU A 13 6.77 -18.75 0.25
C GLU A 13 7.14 -17.32 -0.20
N LEU A 14 8.13 -16.70 0.46
CA LEU A 14 8.63 -15.39 0.06
C LEU A 14 9.22 -15.42 -1.35
N GLN A 15 10.01 -16.45 -1.68
CA GLN A 15 10.62 -16.61 -2.99
C GLN A 15 9.56 -16.79 -4.08
N GLU A 16 8.49 -17.53 -3.82
CA GLU A 16 7.37 -17.69 -4.74
C GLU A 16 6.66 -16.36 -5.02
N LYS A 17 6.25 -15.64 -3.97
CA LYS A 17 5.58 -14.33 -4.11
C LYS A 17 6.48 -13.30 -4.78
N TYR A 18 7.78 -13.30 -4.47
CA TYR A 18 8.75 -12.40 -5.11
C TYR A 18 8.93 -12.73 -6.59
N ALA A 19 9.07 -14.00 -6.95
CA ALA A 19 9.24 -14.42 -8.34
C ALA A 19 8.06 -14.01 -9.24
N ALA A 20 6.84 -13.92 -8.67
CA ALA A 20 5.64 -13.50 -9.38
C ALA A 20 5.68 -12.03 -9.84
N VAL A 21 6.40 -11.15 -9.12
CA VAL A 21 6.41 -9.69 -9.37
C VAL A 21 7.77 -9.16 -9.85
N ALA A 22 8.87 -9.85 -9.54
CA ALA A 22 10.23 -9.34 -9.74
C ALA A 22 10.59 -9.00 -11.20
N GLN A 23 10.12 -9.76 -12.19
CA GLN A 23 10.53 -9.56 -13.57
C GLN A 23 9.84 -8.38 -14.26
N LYS A 24 8.52 -8.28 -14.19
CA LYS A 24 7.76 -7.18 -14.80
C LYS A 24 6.97 -6.48 -13.71
N PRO A 25 7.10 -5.15 -13.56
CA PRO A 25 7.80 -4.19 -14.42
C PRO A 25 9.29 -3.94 -14.05
N PHE A 26 9.81 -4.54 -12.99
CA PHE A 26 11.09 -4.13 -12.40
C PHE A 26 12.35 -4.57 -13.15
N GLY A 27 12.28 -5.66 -13.91
CA GLY A 27 13.43 -6.25 -14.61
C GLY A 27 14.43 -6.94 -13.67
N LEU A 28 14.00 -7.34 -12.47
CA LEU A 28 14.86 -7.98 -11.46
C LEU A 28 14.96 -9.50 -11.72
N THR A 29 16.01 -10.10 -11.16
CA THR A 29 16.12 -11.56 -11.11
C THR A 29 15.01 -12.12 -10.22
N SER A 30 14.30 -13.16 -10.70
CA SER A 30 13.21 -13.80 -9.96
C SER A 30 13.66 -14.74 -8.84
N LYS A 31 14.94 -15.14 -8.85
CA LYS A 31 15.51 -16.01 -7.83
C LYS A 31 16.13 -15.19 -6.71
N LEU A 32 15.60 -15.35 -5.50
CA LEU A 32 16.23 -14.82 -4.28
C LEU A 32 17.46 -15.66 -3.93
N GLN A 33 18.55 -14.99 -3.59
CA GLN A 33 19.76 -15.61 -3.07
C GLN A 33 19.91 -15.25 -1.60
N ALA A 34 20.09 -16.26 -0.75
CA ALA A 34 20.42 -16.06 0.66
C ALA A 34 21.93 -15.78 0.84
N PRO A 35 22.32 -15.02 1.88
CA PRO A 35 21.45 -14.34 2.84
C PRO A 35 20.74 -13.13 2.22
N LEU A 36 19.51 -12.87 2.69
CA LEU A 36 18.80 -11.62 2.38
C LEU A 36 19.27 -10.51 3.31
N ASP A 37 19.10 -9.27 2.87
CA ASP A 37 19.35 -8.12 3.74
C ASP A 37 18.37 -8.10 4.92
N PRO A 38 18.77 -7.60 6.10
CA PRO A 38 17.91 -7.56 7.26
C PRO A 38 16.66 -6.72 7.01
N ILE A 39 15.50 -7.25 7.41
CA ILE A 39 14.25 -6.47 7.44
C ILE A 39 14.24 -5.64 8.72
N SER A 40 13.98 -4.34 8.58
CA SER A 40 13.86 -3.43 9.71
C SER A 40 12.73 -3.85 10.66
N ASN A 41 12.88 -3.61 11.95
CA ASN A 41 11.79 -3.76 12.93
C ASN A 41 10.90 -2.49 13.03
N HIS A 42 11.21 -1.45 12.25
CA HIS A 42 10.41 -0.24 12.15
C HIS A 42 9.33 -0.43 11.09
N LEU A 43 8.07 -0.25 11.49
CA LEU A 43 6.93 -0.19 10.57
C LEU A 43 6.68 1.24 10.12
N GLU A 44 6.38 1.40 8.85
CA GLU A 44 5.96 2.66 8.27
C GLU A 44 4.52 2.59 7.78
N ALA A 45 3.82 3.71 7.94
CA ALA A 45 2.51 3.95 7.39
C ALA A 45 2.59 5.16 6.46
N VAL A 46 2.39 4.93 5.16
CA VAL A 46 2.43 5.98 4.13
C VAL A 46 1.03 6.12 3.54
N PRO A 47 0.51 7.34 3.33
CA PRO A 47 -0.79 7.53 2.69
C PRO A 47 -0.90 6.74 1.38
N TYR A 48 -2.01 6.02 1.21
CA TYR A 48 -2.26 5.30 -0.03
C TYR A 48 -2.55 6.30 -1.15
N GLN A 49 -2.00 6.06 -2.34
CA GLN A 49 -2.16 6.93 -3.49
C GLN A 49 -2.51 6.14 -4.74
N TYR A 50 -3.41 6.68 -5.56
CA TYR A 50 -3.86 6.07 -6.81
C TYR A 50 -3.98 7.10 -7.94
N PRO A 51 -3.78 6.68 -9.21
CA PRO A 51 -3.96 7.57 -10.34
C PRO A 51 -5.46 7.77 -10.65
N LEU A 52 -5.87 9.02 -10.83
CA LEU A 52 -7.15 9.41 -11.39
C LEU A 52 -6.95 9.84 -12.85
N HIS A 53 -7.66 9.17 -13.75
CA HIS A 53 -7.65 9.45 -15.18
C HIS A 53 -8.94 10.17 -15.60
N PHE A 54 -8.83 11.23 -16.37
CA PHE A 54 -9.97 11.97 -16.92
C PHE A 54 -10.19 11.61 -18.40
N ASP A 55 -11.46 11.53 -18.82
CA ASP A 55 -11.86 11.13 -20.19
C ASP A 55 -11.63 12.20 -21.27
N ASN A 56 -10.95 13.30 -20.94
CA ASN A 56 -10.73 14.42 -21.84
C ASN A 56 -9.46 14.25 -22.71
N LYS A 57 -9.46 14.94 -23.87
CA LYS A 57 -8.46 14.77 -24.96
C LYS A 57 -7.00 14.94 -24.55
N ASP A 58 -6.70 15.55 -23.41
CA ASP A 58 -5.35 15.79 -22.91
C ASP A 58 -4.84 14.75 -21.89
N SER A 59 -5.61 13.70 -21.55
CA SER A 59 -5.17 12.53 -20.76
C SER A 59 -4.30 12.88 -19.53
N LYS A 60 -4.61 13.99 -18.84
CA LYS A 60 -3.84 14.36 -17.64
C LYS A 60 -4.21 13.40 -16.51
N THR A 61 -3.21 12.75 -15.95
CA THR A 61 -3.37 11.89 -14.77
C THR A 61 -3.09 12.72 -13.53
N VAL A 62 -3.99 12.66 -12.55
CA VAL A 62 -3.81 13.30 -11.24
C VAL A 62 -3.57 12.21 -10.20
N LEU A 63 -2.55 12.38 -9.36
CA LEU A 63 -2.30 11.47 -8.25
C LEU A 63 -3.19 11.84 -7.07
N VAL A 64 -4.11 10.96 -6.70
CA VAL A 64 -5.02 11.15 -5.57
C VAL A 64 -4.41 10.49 -4.34
N THR A 65 -4.35 11.24 -3.23
CA THR A 65 -3.96 10.72 -1.91
C THR A 65 -5.21 10.45 -1.08
N CYS A 66 -5.35 9.22 -0.59
CA CYS A 66 -6.43 8.86 0.32
C CYS A 66 -6.23 9.51 1.69
N SER A 67 -7.29 10.10 2.23
CA SER A 67 -7.22 10.79 3.54
C SER A 67 -7.28 9.84 4.73
N CYS A 68 -7.85 8.66 4.54
CA CYS A 68 -8.14 7.71 5.62
C CYS A 68 -7.60 6.30 5.35
N THR A 69 -6.72 6.13 4.36
CA THR A 69 -6.12 4.83 4.01
C THR A 69 -4.61 4.96 3.88
N TRP A 70 -3.88 4.03 4.50
CA TRP A 70 -2.42 3.98 4.51
C TRP A 70 -1.93 2.63 4.04
N THR A 71 -0.83 2.62 3.30
CA THR A 71 -0.05 1.41 3.03
C THR A 71 0.92 1.16 4.18
N ILE A 72 0.94 -0.06 4.69
CA ILE A 72 1.82 -0.49 5.78
C ILE A 72 2.92 -1.39 5.24
N SER A 73 4.15 -1.17 5.68
CA SER A 73 5.30 -2.02 5.37
C SER A 73 6.42 -1.86 6.39
N TYR A 74 7.42 -2.74 6.32
CA TYR A 74 8.69 -2.50 6.99
C TYR A 74 9.44 -1.36 6.30
N HIS A 75 10.10 -0.52 7.10
CA HIS A 75 10.89 0.62 6.63
C HIS A 75 11.91 0.20 5.56
N SER A 76 12.02 1.01 4.51
CA SER A 76 12.91 0.84 3.36
C SER A 76 13.44 2.19 2.91
N GLU A 77 14.70 2.25 2.49
CA GLU A 77 15.28 3.43 1.81
C GLU A 77 14.58 3.73 0.47
N CYS A 78 13.87 2.75 -0.09
CA CYS A 78 13.06 2.88 -1.28
C CYS A 78 11.57 2.75 -0.93
N SER A 79 10.88 3.89 -0.89
CA SER A 79 9.44 3.98 -0.70
C SER A 79 8.67 3.56 -1.96
N LEU A 80 7.37 3.27 -1.84
CA LEU A 80 6.52 2.98 -3.01
C LEU A 80 6.49 4.14 -4.02
N VAL A 81 6.54 5.39 -3.54
CA VAL A 81 6.57 6.57 -4.42
C VAL A 81 7.84 6.57 -5.26
N ARG A 82 9.00 6.36 -4.61
CA ARG A 82 10.30 6.23 -5.28
C ARG A 82 10.33 5.04 -6.23
N LEU A 83 9.76 3.91 -5.82
CA LEU A 83 9.65 2.70 -6.64
C LEU A 83 8.86 2.97 -7.94
N LYS A 84 7.73 3.67 -7.83
CA LYS A 84 6.94 4.12 -9.00
C LYS A 84 7.72 5.11 -9.87
N ALA A 85 8.42 6.08 -9.27
CA ALA A 85 9.24 7.05 -9.99
C ALA A 85 10.37 6.39 -10.79
N MET A 86 11.05 5.40 -10.22
CA MET A 86 12.08 4.62 -10.92
C MET A 86 11.53 3.82 -12.12
N LEU A 87 10.28 3.32 -12.03
CA LEU A 87 9.64 2.63 -13.14
C LEU A 87 9.21 3.59 -14.26
N LYS A 88 8.79 4.81 -13.90
CA LYS A 88 8.47 5.88 -14.84
C LYS A 88 9.72 6.52 -15.48
N GLY A 89 10.91 6.23 -14.95
CA GLY A 89 12.18 6.82 -15.40
C GLY A 89 12.42 8.23 -14.87
N GLU A 90 11.66 8.65 -13.87
CA GLU A 90 11.82 9.94 -13.17
C GLU A 90 12.99 9.88 -12.18
N GLU A 91 13.32 8.68 -11.69
CA GLU A 91 14.47 8.41 -10.83
C GLU A 91 15.37 7.29 -11.41
N PRO A 92 16.68 7.31 -11.11
CA PRO A 92 17.59 6.25 -11.53
C PRO A 92 17.20 4.92 -10.87
N LYS A 93 17.17 3.85 -11.66
CA LYS A 93 16.87 2.51 -11.15
C LYS A 93 18.02 2.00 -10.28
N ASP A 94 17.69 1.57 -9.08
CA ASP A 94 18.59 0.83 -8.21
C ASP A 94 17.98 -0.55 -7.93
N ALA A 95 18.58 -1.60 -8.50
CA ALA A 95 18.06 -2.96 -8.41
C ALA A 95 18.09 -3.53 -6.98
N HIS A 96 19.01 -3.07 -6.14
CA HIS A 96 19.12 -3.52 -4.76
C HIS A 96 17.98 -2.91 -3.93
N ASP A 97 17.82 -1.60 -4.00
CA ASP A 97 16.76 -0.85 -3.33
C ASP A 97 15.36 -1.32 -3.75
N MET A 98 15.15 -1.51 -5.06
CA MET A 98 13.89 -2.06 -5.60
C MET A 98 13.58 -3.43 -5.03
N LYS A 99 14.56 -4.34 -5.06
CA LYS A 99 14.41 -5.69 -4.52
C LYS A 99 14.04 -5.65 -3.04
N GLN A 100 14.73 -4.81 -2.25
CA GLN A 100 14.48 -4.74 -0.82
C GLN A 100 13.09 -4.16 -0.50
N ALA A 101 12.66 -3.12 -1.22
CA ALA A 101 11.31 -2.58 -1.09
C ALA A 101 10.23 -3.64 -1.35
N ILE A 102 10.36 -4.41 -2.44
CA ILE A 102 9.44 -5.51 -2.77
C ILE A 102 9.42 -6.55 -1.64
N ILE A 103 10.59 -6.97 -1.16
CA ILE A 103 10.69 -7.94 -0.06
C ILE A 103 9.98 -7.43 1.20
N ASN A 104 10.15 -6.15 1.56
CA ASN A 104 9.52 -5.58 2.74
C ASN A 104 7.99 -5.58 2.66
N HIS A 105 7.41 -5.27 1.50
CA HIS A 105 5.95 -5.36 1.30
C HIS A 105 5.45 -6.81 1.34
N LEU A 106 6.13 -7.72 0.66
CA LEU A 106 5.77 -9.15 0.67
C LEU A 106 5.89 -9.76 2.07
N ALA A 107 6.91 -9.38 2.82
CA ALA A 107 7.10 -9.81 4.20
C ALA A 107 5.95 -9.31 5.10
N MET A 108 5.45 -8.09 4.90
CA MET A 108 4.29 -7.57 5.64
C MET A 108 3.02 -8.36 5.31
N VAL A 109 2.78 -8.68 4.03
CA VAL A 109 1.65 -9.53 3.60
C VAL A 109 1.73 -10.91 4.27
N ILE A 110 2.87 -11.59 4.15
CA ILE A 110 3.08 -12.91 4.76
C ILE A 110 2.94 -12.84 6.29
N PHE A 111 3.41 -11.78 6.91
CA PHE A 111 3.33 -11.59 8.36
C PHE A 111 1.87 -11.52 8.83
N LEU A 112 1.04 -10.70 8.20
CA LEU A 112 -0.37 -10.61 8.57
C LEU A 112 -1.17 -11.88 8.23
N ASP A 113 -0.85 -12.56 7.12
CA ASP A 113 -1.44 -13.86 6.78
C ASP A 113 -1.17 -14.92 7.87
N ARG A 114 0.01 -14.88 8.50
CA ARG A 114 0.41 -15.82 9.58
C ARG A 114 -0.12 -15.46 10.95
N PHE A 115 -0.37 -14.18 11.20
CA PHE A 115 -0.83 -13.66 12.49
C PHE A 115 -2.19 -12.98 12.35
N PRO A 116 -3.26 -13.73 12.03
CA PRO A 116 -4.60 -13.16 11.81
C PRO A 116 -5.14 -12.39 13.04
N ALA A 117 -4.66 -12.72 14.24
CA ALA A 117 -4.99 -11.98 15.46
C ALA A 117 -4.56 -10.49 15.40
N LEU A 118 -3.54 -10.14 14.62
CA LEU A 118 -3.13 -8.74 14.43
C LEU A 118 -4.08 -7.98 13.50
N ALA A 119 -4.57 -8.64 12.44
CA ALA A 119 -5.64 -8.07 11.61
C ALA A 119 -6.90 -7.86 12.45
N GLN A 120 -7.28 -8.86 13.25
CA GLN A 120 -8.40 -8.74 14.20
C GLN A 120 -8.20 -7.59 15.20
N LEU A 121 -7.00 -7.42 15.74
CA LEU A 121 -6.71 -6.31 16.66
C LEU A 121 -6.94 -4.94 15.99
N LEU A 122 -6.52 -4.78 14.72
CA LEU A 122 -6.76 -3.55 13.98
C LEU A 122 -8.26 -3.33 13.70
N GLU A 123 -8.99 -4.39 13.39
CA GLU A 123 -10.46 -4.37 13.24
C GLU A 123 -11.18 -3.99 14.54
N ASP A 124 -10.73 -4.52 15.68
CA ASP A 124 -11.25 -4.16 17.00
C ASP A 124 -10.96 -2.69 17.35
N LEU A 125 -9.88 -2.14 16.81
CA LEU A 125 -9.54 -0.71 16.84
C LEU A 125 -10.27 0.10 15.76
N ARG A 126 -11.21 -0.51 15.03
CA ARG A 126 -12.07 0.07 13.97
C ARG A 126 -11.38 0.33 12.64
N TYR A 127 -10.18 -0.21 12.44
CA TYR A 127 -9.51 -0.14 11.14
C TYR A 127 -9.82 -1.36 10.29
N SER A 128 -10.05 -1.19 8.99
CA SER A 128 -10.05 -2.32 8.06
C SER A 128 -8.64 -2.62 7.59
N VAL A 129 -8.33 -3.90 7.39
CA VAL A 129 -7.04 -4.36 6.84
C VAL A 129 -7.31 -5.10 5.54
N GLU A 130 -6.67 -4.69 4.46
CA GLU A 130 -6.84 -5.28 3.14
C GLU A 130 -5.49 -5.54 2.48
N VAL A 131 -5.42 -6.58 1.64
CA VAL A 131 -4.31 -6.76 0.70
C VAL A 131 -4.75 -6.25 -0.67
N ARG A 132 -4.05 -5.24 -1.20
CA ARG A 132 -4.32 -4.65 -2.50
C ARG A 132 -3.17 -4.94 -3.47
N ASN A 133 -3.49 -5.33 -4.69
CA ASN A 133 -2.50 -5.53 -5.74
C ASN A 133 -2.31 -4.23 -6.53
N LEU A 134 -1.08 -3.71 -6.56
CA LEU A 134 -0.75 -2.49 -7.28
C LEU A 134 -0.42 -2.81 -8.75
N GLU A 135 -1.38 -2.56 -9.63
CA GLU A 135 -1.25 -2.86 -11.07
C GLU A 135 -0.05 -2.16 -11.72
N ASP A 136 0.21 -0.91 -11.34
CA ASP A 136 1.35 -0.11 -11.80
C ASP A 136 2.71 -0.65 -11.34
N LEU A 137 2.69 -1.59 -10.39
CA LEU A 137 3.86 -2.29 -9.84
C LEU A 137 3.83 -3.80 -10.16
N GLY A 138 3.18 -4.19 -11.26
CA GLY A 138 3.15 -5.60 -11.70
C GLY A 138 2.28 -6.50 -10.83
N GLY A 139 1.32 -5.91 -10.11
CA GLY A 139 0.48 -6.64 -9.17
C GLY A 139 1.16 -6.90 -7.83
N LEU A 140 2.14 -6.08 -7.43
CA LEU A 140 2.75 -6.13 -6.10
C LEU A 140 1.65 -6.07 -5.02
N PRO A 141 1.47 -7.12 -4.19
CA PRO A 141 0.54 -7.05 -3.09
C PRO A 141 1.11 -6.16 -1.99
N VAL A 142 0.28 -5.22 -1.52
CA VAL A 142 0.57 -4.34 -0.40
C VAL A 142 -0.55 -4.42 0.63
N VAL A 143 -0.19 -4.24 1.89
CA VAL A 143 -1.18 -4.16 2.97
C VAL A 143 -1.64 -2.73 3.11
N THR A 144 -2.95 -2.51 3.06
CA THR A 144 -3.57 -1.23 3.37
C THR A 144 -4.38 -1.32 4.66
N VAL A 145 -4.31 -0.27 5.46
CA VAL A 145 -5.11 -0.09 6.67
C VAL A 145 -5.96 1.16 6.48
N SER A 146 -7.26 1.08 6.72
CA SER A 146 -8.19 2.21 6.55
C SER A 146 -8.96 2.51 7.82
N ALA A 147 -9.11 3.81 8.13
CA ALA A 147 -10.02 4.28 9.18
C ALA A 147 -11.47 4.24 8.66
N PRO A 148 -12.49 4.14 9.53
CA PRO A 148 -13.89 3.98 9.14
C PRO A 148 -14.52 5.35 8.80
N LEU A 149 -13.85 6.14 7.98
CA LEU A 149 -14.34 7.45 7.55
C LEU A 149 -14.51 7.44 6.04
N GLU A 150 -15.72 7.76 5.61
CA GLU A 150 -16.00 7.96 4.19
C GLU A 150 -15.32 9.22 3.69
N THR A 151 -14.72 9.11 2.53
CA THR A 151 -14.11 10.22 1.80
C THR A 151 -14.75 10.34 0.42
N PHE A 152 -14.65 11.51 -0.18
CA PHE A 152 -15.14 11.74 -1.53
C PHE A 152 -14.17 12.60 -2.34
N LEU A 153 -14.33 12.53 -3.66
CA LEU A 153 -13.71 13.45 -4.60
C LEU A 153 -14.78 14.41 -5.12
N PRO A 154 -14.46 15.71 -5.25
CA PRO A 154 -15.34 16.65 -5.94
C PRO A 154 -15.37 16.34 -7.45
N PRO A 155 -16.26 16.98 -8.22
CA PRO A 155 -16.33 16.77 -9.67
C PRO A 155 -14.99 17.03 -10.39
N ASP A 156 -14.74 16.28 -11.46
CA ASP A 156 -13.49 16.31 -12.25
C ASP A 156 -13.06 17.72 -12.65
N ASP A 157 -14.00 18.55 -13.11
CA ASP A 157 -13.73 19.94 -13.51
C ASP A 157 -13.12 20.77 -12.37
N PHE A 158 -13.56 20.53 -11.13
CA PHE A 158 -13.01 21.21 -9.96
C PHE A 158 -11.58 20.75 -9.67
N ILE A 159 -11.34 19.43 -9.70
CA ILE A 159 -10.00 18.84 -9.50
C ILE A 159 -9.04 19.37 -10.57
N MET A 160 -9.48 19.41 -11.82
CA MET A 160 -8.70 19.94 -12.93
C MET A 160 -8.37 21.43 -12.75
N GLN A 161 -9.34 22.24 -12.33
CA GLN A 161 -9.09 23.67 -12.08
C GLN A 161 -8.06 23.87 -10.95
N VAL A 162 -8.20 23.15 -9.84
CA VAL A 162 -7.27 23.24 -8.69
C VAL A 162 -5.85 22.77 -9.07
N THR A 163 -5.74 21.66 -9.79
CA THR A 163 -4.43 21.13 -10.23
C THR A 163 -3.77 22.03 -11.28
N GLN A 164 -4.54 22.67 -12.16
CA GLN A 164 -4.03 23.67 -13.11
C GLN A 164 -3.53 24.94 -12.41
N LEU A 165 -4.28 25.44 -11.41
CA LEU A 165 -3.90 26.63 -10.65
C LEU A 165 -2.64 26.41 -9.81
N SER A 166 -2.52 25.23 -9.20
CA SER A 166 -1.32 24.88 -8.40
C SER A 166 -0.11 24.48 -9.26
N GLY A 167 -0.34 24.05 -10.50
CA GLY A 167 0.69 23.47 -11.37
C GLY A 167 1.14 22.07 -10.94
N ILE A 168 0.51 21.48 -9.92
CA ILE A 168 0.84 20.16 -9.38
C ILE A 168 -0.29 19.18 -9.74
N PRO A 169 -0.01 18.08 -10.45
CA PRO A 169 -1.03 17.07 -10.81
C PRO A 169 -1.31 16.13 -9.63
N ALA A 170 -1.66 16.67 -8.47
CA ALA A 170 -1.98 15.92 -7.26
C ALA A 170 -3.23 16.48 -6.58
N PHE A 171 -4.00 15.60 -5.94
CA PHE A 171 -5.19 15.95 -5.19
C PHE A 171 -5.30 15.08 -3.93
N GLN A 172 -6.03 15.55 -2.92
CA GLN A 172 -6.29 14.81 -1.70
C GLN A 172 -7.80 14.59 -1.56
N GLU A 173 -8.20 13.38 -1.19
CA GLU A 173 -9.59 13.09 -0.89
C GLU A 173 -10.13 13.97 0.24
N ILE A 174 -11.40 14.34 0.16
CA ILE A 174 -12.05 15.20 1.14
C ILE A 174 -12.85 14.33 2.11
N ILE A 175 -12.69 14.57 3.40
CA ILE A 175 -13.54 13.97 4.44
C ILE A 175 -14.82 14.83 4.52
N SER A 176 -15.98 14.21 4.36
CA SER A 176 -17.24 14.93 4.55
C SER A 176 -17.50 15.17 6.05
N PRO A 177 -18.00 16.35 6.45
CA PRO A 177 -18.41 16.57 7.83
C PRO A 177 -19.43 15.52 8.30
N GLU A 178 -20.34 15.11 7.41
CA GLU A 178 -21.34 14.09 7.69
C GLU A 178 -20.74 12.70 7.98
N ALA A 179 -19.58 12.37 7.41
CA ALA A 179 -18.88 11.11 7.71
C ALA A 179 -18.37 11.07 9.16
N ILE A 180 -18.07 12.23 9.75
CA ILE A 180 -17.66 12.33 11.15
C ILE A 180 -18.87 12.07 12.05
N ASP A 181 -19.99 12.72 11.76
CA ASP A 181 -21.23 12.59 12.55
C ASP A 181 -21.83 11.19 12.46
N ASN A 182 -21.69 10.52 11.30
CA ASN A 182 -22.24 9.19 11.02
C ASN A 182 -21.19 8.08 11.02
N MET A 183 -20.01 8.32 11.62
CA MET A 183 -18.92 7.35 11.64
C MET A 183 -19.41 5.98 12.16
N PRO A 184 -19.19 4.88 11.39
CA PRO A 184 -19.51 3.54 11.84
C PRO A 184 -18.81 3.21 13.15
N ASP A 185 -19.55 2.62 14.09
CA ASP A 185 -18.99 2.10 15.33
C ASP A 185 -19.34 0.60 15.44
N PRO A 186 -18.48 -0.28 14.90
CA PRO A 186 -18.74 -1.72 14.88
C PRO A 186 -19.01 -2.30 16.27
N LEU A 187 -18.37 -1.76 17.31
CA LEU A 187 -18.61 -2.16 18.69
C LEU A 187 -20.03 -1.78 19.13
N ARG A 188 -20.44 -0.53 18.88
CA ARG A 188 -21.81 -0.07 19.16
C ARG A 188 -22.84 -0.92 18.44
N GLU A 189 -22.63 -1.22 17.16
CA GLU A 189 -23.55 -2.04 16.37
C GLU A 189 -23.58 -3.50 16.86
N SER A 190 -22.43 -4.06 17.22
CA SER A 190 -22.36 -5.41 17.82
C SER A 190 -23.10 -5.49 19.15
N LEU A 191 -22.93 -4.49 20.03
CA LEU A 191 -23.62 -4.43 21.32
C LEU A 191 -25.14 -4.28 21.16
N LYS A 192 -25.61 -3.53 20.16
CA LYS A 192 -27.06 -3.42 19.85
C LYS A 192 -27.68 -4.74 19.42
N GLN A 193 -26.92 -5.67 18.82
CA GLN A 193 -27.43 -6.98 18.42
C GLN A 193 -27.58 -7.97 19.59
N LEU A 194 -26.98 -7.66 20.74
CA LEU A 194 -26.99 -8.51 21.95
C LEU A 194 -28.12 -8.15 22.92
N ILE A 195 -28.90 -7.11 22.64
CA ILE A 195 -30.05 -6.63 23.43
C ILE A 195 -31.33 -6.64 22.58
#